data_AF-A0A9X3J596-F1
#
_entry.id   AF-A0A9X3J596-F1
#
_cell.length_a   1.000
_cell.length_b   1.000
_cell.length_c   1.000
_cell.angle_alpha   90.00
_cell.angle_beta   90.00
_cell.angle_gamma   90.00
#
_symmetry.space_group_name_H-M   'P 1'
#
loop_
_entity.id
_entity.type
_entity.pdbx_description
1 polymer ?
#
loop_
_entity_poly.entity_id
_entity_poly.type
_entity_poly.pdbx_seq_one_letter_code
_entity_poly.pdbx_strand_id
1 'polypeptide(L)'
;MPAFHLRSDWTVPAPPARVWPALADSPQYPRWWPGFEQARQLDDTGDVVHCRVRGDFGLTLEFVQHVAVREPPGASSSAPTATSSVAAPGR
;
A
#
# COMPACT_ATOMS: atom_id res chain seq x y z
N MET A 1 9.41 20.24 -7.24
CA MET A 1 9.20 19.94 -5.80
C MET A 1 9.92 18.63 -5.52
N PRO A 2 10.75 18.52 -4.48
CA PRO A 2 11.39 17.25 -4.15
C PRO A 2 10.33 16.21 -3.80
N ALA A 3 10.51 14.98 -4.27
CA ALA A 3 9.61 13.88 -3.95
C ALA A 3 9.79 13.49 -2.48
N PHE A 4 8.67 13.29 -1.77
CA PHE A 4 8.69 12.73 -0.43
C PHE A 4 8.63 11.21 -0.51
N HIS A 5 9.43 10.52 0.30
CA HIS A 5 9.42 9.06 0.39
C HIS A 5 8.98 8.64 1.81
N LEU A 6 7.75 8.13 1.92
CA LEU A 6 7.19 7.64 3.17
C LEU A 6 7.55 6.16 3.35
N ARG A 7 8.18 5.81 4.46
CA ARG A 7 8.41 4.42 4.88
C ARG A 7 7.88 4.21 6.29
N SER A 8 7.15 3.13 6.48
CA SER A 8 6.67 2.68 7.80
C SER A 8 7.03 1.22 7.98
N ASP A 9 7.57 0.89 9.16
CA ASP A 9 7.96 -0.45 9.55
C ASP A 9 7.10 -0.87 10.75
N TRP A 10 6.41 -2.02 10.66
CA TRP A 10 5.56 -2.53 11.74
C TRP A 10 6.00 -3.92 12.19
N THR A 11 6.01 -4.16 13.50
CA THR A 11 6.23 -5.49 14.07
C THR A 11 4.90 -6.09 14.49
N VAL A 12 4.54 -7.23 13.89
CA VAL A 12 3.29 -7.95 14.17
C VAL A 12 3.63 -9.31 14.79
N PRO A 13 3.02 -9.70 15.91
CA PRO A 13 3.29 -10.99 16.57
C PRO A 13 2.57 -12.15 15.85
N ALA A 14 2.81 -12.33 14.55
CA ALA A 14 2.25 -13.39 13.73
C ALA A 14 3.21 -13.77 12.59
N PRO A 15 3.21 -15.04 12.14
CA PRO A 15 4.08 -15.44 11.03
C PRO A 15 3.66 -14.76 9.72
N PRO A 16 4.60 -14.47 8.79
CA PRO A 16 4.31 -13.80 7.53
C PRO A 16 3.19 -14.45 6.71
N ALA A 17 3.10 -15.78 6.74
CA ALA A 17 2.05 -16.53 6.04
C ALA A 17 0.62 -16.21 6.54
N ARG A 18 0.47 -15.72 7.78
CA ARG A 18 -0.81 -15.25 8.32
C ARG A 18 -1.03 -13.75 8.07
N VAL A 19 0.04 -12.96 8.14
CA VAL A 19 -0.03 -11.50 7.99
C VAL A 19 -0.27 -11.11 6.52
N TRP A 20 0.44 -11.76 5.60
CA TRP A 20 0.41 -11.40 4.18
C TRP A 20 -1.00 -11.44 3.57
N PRO A 21 -1.80 -12.51 3.71
CA PRO A 21 -3.14 -12.53 3.12
C PRO A 21 -4.05 -11.42 3.66
N ALA A 22 -3.91 -11.04 4.93
CA ALA A 22 -4.69 -9.96 5.52
C ALA A 22 -4.29 -8.59 4.94
N LEU A 23 -2.99 -8.33 4.76
CA LEU A 23 -2.47 -7.09 4.15
C LEU A 23 -2.66 -7.04 2.63
N ALA A 24 -2.71 -8.18 1.96
CA ALA A 24 -2.89 -8.22 0.51
C ALA A 24 -4.35 -7.98 0.09
N ASP A 25 -5.30 -8.01 1.02
CA ASP A 25 -6.75 -7.88 0.78
C ASP A 25 -7.29 -6.52 1.27
N SER A 26 -6.89 -5.45 0.56
CA SER A 26 -7.31 -4.08 0.86
C SER A 26 -8.84 -3.89 1.00
N PRO A 27 -9.72 -4.53 0.20
CA PRO A 27 -11.16 -4.43 0.37
C PRO A 27 -11.67 -4.86 1.76
N GLN A 28 -10.92 -5.69 2.49
CA GLN A 28 -11.32 -6.16 3.83
C GLN A 28 -10.87 -5.24 4.96
N TYR A 29 -10.07 -4.21 4.68
CA TYR A 29 -9.54 -3.30 5.71
C TYR A 29 -10.59 -2.69 6.63
N PRO A 30 -11.79 -2.25 6.17
CA PRO A 30 -12.79 -1.67 7.05
C PRO A 30 -13.28 -2.60 8.17
N ARG A 31 -13.06 -3.91 8.04
CA ARG A 31 -13.49 -4.89 9.06
C ARG A 31 -12.57 -4.93 10.28
N TRP A 32 -11.30 -4.54 10.14
CA TRP A 32 -10.30 -4.76 11.18
C TRP A 32 -9.23 -3.67 11.28
N TRP A 33 -9.06 -2.82 10.25
CA TRP A 33 -8.08 -1.76 10.23
C TRP A 33 -8.65 -0.44 10.78
N PRO A 34 -8.09 0.11 11.87
CA PRO A 34 -8.57 1.37 12.44
C PRO A 34 -8.50 2.54 11.47
N GLY A 35 -9.58 3.30 11.37
CA GLY A 35 -9.65 4.50 10.52
C GLY A 35 -10.06 4.24 9.08
N PHE A 36 -9.99 3.01 8.55
CA PHE A 36 -10.58 2.69 7.25
C PHE A 36 -12.11 2.61 7.37
N GLU A 37 -12.81 3.62 6.83
CA GLU A 37 -14.28 3.64 6.81
C GLU A 37 -14.84 2.85 5.63
N GLN A 38 -14.16 2.92 4.47
CA GLN A 38 -14.59 2.25 3.25
C GLN A 38 -13.39 1.80 2.42
N ALA A 39 -13.49 0.61 1.84
CA ALA A 39 -12.59 0.11 0.81
C ALA A 39 -13.44 -0.62 -0.24
N ARG A 40 -13.66 0.04 -1.38
CA ARG A 40 -14.51 -0.48 -2.47
C ARG A 40 -13.64 -0.78 -3.68
N GLN A 41 -13.59 -2.05 -4.04
CA GLN A 41 -12.97 -2.50 -5.28
C GLN A 41 -13.64 -1.84 -6.50
N LEU A 42 -12.83 -1.40 -7.45
CA LEU A 42 -13.26 -0.71 -8.67
C LEU A 42 -12.99 -1.52 -9.95
N ASP A 43 -12.23 -2.61 -9.84
CA ASP A 43 -11.87 -3.52 -10.93
C ASP A 43 -12.26 -4.97 -10.58
N ASP A 44 -11.93 -5.94 -11.43
CA ASP A 44 -12.23 -7.36 -11.17
C ASP A 44 -11.08 -8.09 -10.43
N THR A 45 -9.86 -7.52 -10.45
CA THR A 45 -8.66 -8.15 -9.84
C THR A 45 -8.41 -7.72 -8.40
N GLY A 46 -9.06 -6.63 -7.94
CA GLY A 46 -8.87 -6.07 -6.62
C GLY A 46 -7.67 -5.13 -6.52
N ASP A 47 -7.03 -4.78 -7.63
CA ASP A 47 -5.83 -3.93 -7.67
C ASP A 47 -6.17 -2.45 -7.63
N VAL A 48 -7.40 -2.08 -8.01
CA VAL A 48 -7.92 -0.72 -7.92
C VAL A 48 -8.98 -0.65 -6.84
N VAL A 49 -8.68 0.07 -5.76
CA VAL A 49 -9.58 0.18 -4.60
C VAL A 49 -9.78 1.64 -4.23
N HIS A 50 -11.04 2.06 -4.16
CA HIS A 50 -11.43 3.34 -3.60
C HIS A 50 -11.46 3.25 -2.07
N CYS A 51 -10.63 4.05 -1.42
CA CYS A 51 -10.45 4.06 0.02
C CYS A 51 -10.93 5.38 0.62
N ARG A 52 -11.64 5.27 1.74
CA ARG A 52 -11.99 6.39 2.61
C ARG A 52 -11.43 6.12 4.00
N VAL A 53 -10.53 6.98 4.47
CA VAL A 53 -9.84 6.83 5.74
C VAL A 53 -10.06 8.07 6.58
N ARG A 54 -10.53 7.90 7.81
CA ARG A 54 -10.65 8.95 8.80
C ARG A 54 -9.42 8.94 9.70
N GLY A 55 -8.60 9.96 9.59
CA GLY A 55 -7.41 10.15 10.42
C GLY A 55 -7.75 10.79 11.77
N ASP A 56 -6.83 10.65 12.72
CA ASP A 56 -7.00 11.11 14.11
C ASP A 56 -7.10 12.64 14.25
N PHE A 57 -6.64 13.40 13.25
CA PHE A 57 -6.68 14.86 13.24
C PHE A 57 -8.00 15.44 12.69
N GLY A 58 -9.05 14.62 12.57
CA GLY A 58 -10.35 15.04 12.03
C GLY A 58 -10.35 15.21 10.50
N LEU A 59 -9.27 14.80 9.84
CA LEU A 59 -9.15 14.81 8.38
C LEU A 59 -9.68 13.49 7.81
N THR A 60 -10.47 13.59 6.75
CA THR A 60 -10.88 12.44 5.95
C THR A 60 -10.07 12.44 4.67
N LEU A 61 -9.38 11.33 4.42
CA LEU A 61 -8.65 11.05 3.19
C LEU A 61 -9.52 10.19 2.28
N GLU A 62 -9.65 10.62 1.03
CA GLU A 62 -10.35 9.88 -0.02
C GLU A 62 -9.36 9.72 -1.17
N PHE A 63 -9.08 8.47 -1.54
CA PHE A 63 -8.05 8.16 -2.53
C PHE A 63 -8.34 6.85 -3.24
N VAL A 64 -7.72 6.68 -4.42
CA VAL A 64 -7.71 5.41 -5.14
C VAL A 64 -6.34 4.78 -5.00
N GLN A 65 -6.31 3.56 -4.47
CA GLN A 65 -5.12 2.73 -4.45
C GLN A 65 -5.01 1.99 -5.78
N HIS A 66 -3.83 2.02 -6.39
CA HIS A 66 -3.45 1.16 -7.50
C HIS A 66 -2.31 0.24 -7.04
N VAL A 67 -2.57 -1.05 -6.98
CA VAL A 67 -1.57 -2.04 -6.60
C VAL A 67 -0.79 -2.45 -7.85
N ALA A 68 0.47 -2.02 -7.94
CA ALA A 68 1.32 -2.35 -9.08
C ALA A 68 1.91 -3.77 -8.99
N VAL A 69 2.21 -4.23 -7.78
CA VAL A 69 2.87 -5.52 -7.52
C VAL A 69 2.36 -6.09 -6.19
N ARG A 70 2.05 -7.40 -6.17
CA ARG A 70 1.81 -8.18 -4.94
C ARG A 70 2.70 -9.41 -4.95
N GLU A 71 3.69 -9.41 -4.06
CA GLU A 71 4.63 -10.53 -3.95
C GLU A 71 4.54 -11.17 -2.57
N PRO A 72 4.19 -12.45 -2.48
CA PRO A 72 4.12 -13.13 -1.19
C PRO A 72 5.51 -13.26 -0.57
N PRO A 73 5.59 -13.43 0.77
CA PRO A 73 6.84 -13.66 1.46
C PRO A 73 7.60 -14.84 0.84
N GLY A 74 8.83 -14.61 0.40
CA GLY A 74 9.68 -15.64 -0.21
C GLY A 74 9.57 -15.74 -1.74
N ALA A 75 8.70 -14.97 -2.40
CA ALA A 75 8.77 -14.80 -3.85
C ALA A 75 10.04 -13.99 -4.19
N SER A 76 11.00 -14.62 -4.87
CA SER A 76 12.16 -13.89 -5.39
C SER A 76 11.73 -13.12 -6.63
N SER A 77 11.53 -11.81 -6.48
CA SER A 77 11.32 -10.89 -7.60
C SER A 77 12.63 -10.67 -8.34
N SER A 78 12.74 -11.11 -9.59
CA SER A 78 13.67 -10.48 -10.52
C SER A 78 13.05 -9.15 -10.94
N ALA A 79 13.26 -8.10 -10.15
CA ALA A 79 12.67 -6.79 -10.36
C ALA A 79 13.02 -6.21 -11.74
N PRO A 80 12.10 -5.50 -12.43
CA PRO A 80 12.52 -4.48 -13.37
C PRO A 80 13.13 -3.33 -12.55
N THR A 81 14.45 -3.19 -12.62
CA THR A 81 15.17 -2.00 -12.17
C THR A 81 14.65 -0.79 -12.93
N ALA A 82 13.72 -0.04 -12.34
CA ALA A 82 13.35 1.29 -12.77
C ALA A 82 13.67 2.32 -11.68
N THR A 83 14.90 2.27 -11.15
CA THR A 83 15.54 3.47 -10.62
C THR A 83 16.05 4.27 -11.81
N SER A 84 15.18 5.04 -12.46
CA SER A 84 15.64 6.11 -13.34
C SER A 84 16.03 7.28 -12.46
N SER A 85 17.25 7.21 -11.92
CA SER A 85 17.93 8.33 -11.29
C SER A 85 18.42 9.25 -12.41
N VAL A 86 17.64 10.29 -12.74
CA VAL A 86 18.17 11.38 -13.56
C VAL A 86 19.15 12.19 -12.70
N ALA A 87 20.44 12.02 -12.98
CA ALA A 87 21.50 12.83 -12.40
C ALA A 87 21.39 14.26 -12.94
N ALA A 88 21.25 15.23 -12.04
CA ALA A 88 21.47 16.64 -12.37
C ALA A 88 22.98 16.94 -12.36
N PRO A 89 23.52 17.67 -13.36
CA PRO A 89 24.95 17.96 -13.44
C PRO A 89 25.37 18.96 -12.35
N GLY A 90 26.49 18.63 -11.73
CA GLY A 90 27.19 19.44 -10.74
C GLY A 90 27.65 20.78 -11.28
N ARG A 91 27.71 21.73 -10.36
CA ARG A 91 28.19 23.10 -10.54
C ARG A 91 29.71 23.16 -10.42
#